data_AF-A0A314Z3U7-F1
#
_entry.id   AF-A0A314Z3U7-F1
#
_cell.length_a   1.000
_cell.length_b   1.000
_cell.length_c   1.000
_cell.angle_alpha   90.00
_cell.angle_beta   90.00
_cell.angle_gamma   90.00
#
_symmetry.space_group_name_H-M   'P 1'
#
loop_
_entity.id
_entity.type
_entity.pdbx_description
1 polymer ?
#
loop_
_entity_poly.entity_id
_entity_poly.type
_entity_poly.pdbx_seq_one_letter_code
_entity_poly.pdbx_strand_id
1 'polypeptide(L)'
;MKQDYHIDPGIEHYACMIDLFSRAGFLEEAMNLVEVMPFKADASILSSVLRGCVAHEHKDLGKKMAERIIELDSGNSGAYVQLSNIFAYVKEWEGSAQVRQVMRDKRVEKNPGFSWSDC
;
A
#
# COMPACT_ATOMS: atom_id res chain seq x y z
N MET A 1 7.24 -23.72 -6.57
CA MET A 1 7.98 -23.67 -5.27
C MET A 1 7.66 -24.86 -4.38
N LYS A 2 6.42 -25.03 -3.91
CA LYS A 2 6.05 -26.20 -3.08
C LYS A 2 5.95 -27.52 -3.86
N GLN A 3 5.38 -27.49 -5.06
CA GLN A 3 5.19 -28.69 -5.88
C GLN A 3 6.48 -29.14 -6.57
N ASP A 4 7.21 -28.21 -7.22
CA ASP A 4 8.39 -28.57 -8.02
C ASP A 4 9.70 -28.62 -7.23
N TYR A 5 9.79 -27.84 -6.14
CA TYR A 5 11.03 -27.69 -5.36
C TYR A 5 10.88 -28.08 -3.89
N HIS A 6 9.68 -28.48 -3.45
CA HIS A 6 9.36 -28.82 -2.06
C HIS A 6 9.73 -27.73 -1.02
N ILE A 7 9.74 -26.47 -1.46
CA ILE A 7 9.99 -25.30 -0.59
C ILE A 7 8.64 -24.68 -0.23
N ASP A 8 8.35 -24.61 1.06
CA ASP A 8 7.21 -23.85 1.58
C ASP A 8 7.47 -22.35 1.42
N PRO A 9 6.61 -21.59 0.70
CA PRO A 9 6.85 -20.17 0.48
C PRO A 9 6.70 -19.37 1.78
N GLY A 10 7.79 -18.72 2.20
CA GLY A 10 7.79 -17.77 3.31
C GLY A 10 7.28 -16.36 2.95
N ILE A 11 7.27 -15.47 3.94
CA ILE A 11 6.79 -14.08 3.81
C ILE A 11 7.42 -13.31 2.65
N GLU A 12 8.73 -13.49 2.44
CA GLU A 12 9.50 -12.83 1.39
C GLU A 12 9.00 -13.22 0.00
N HIS A 13 8.70 -14.52 -0.21
CA HIS A 13 8.21 -15.02 -1.49
C HIS A 13 6.83 -14.45 -1.83
N TYR A 14 5.91 -14.43 -0.86
CA TYR A 14 4.60 -13.82 -1.04
C TYR A 14 4.70 -12.31 -1.28
N ALA A 15 5.52 -11.60 -0.49
CA ALA A 15 5.73 -10.17 -0.66
C ALA A 15 6.25 -9.83 -2.07
N CYS A 16 7.21 -10.61 -2.59
CA CYS A 16 7.71 -10.46 -3.95
C CYS A 16 6.62 -10.71 -5.02
N MET A 17 5.83 -11.78 -4.88
CA MET A 17 4.76 -12.08 -5.83
C MET A 17 3.65 -11.02 -5.81
N ILE A 18 3.28 -10.54 -4.62
CA ILE A 18 2.27 -9.50 -4.46
C ILE A 18 2.75 -8.18 -5.06
N ASP A 19 4.01 -7.76 -4.82
CA ASP A 19 4.57 -6.55 -5.44
C ASP A 19 4.61 -6.69 -6.96
N LEU A 20 5.01 -7.85 -7.49
CA LEU A 20 5.03 -8.13 -8.93
C LEU A 20 3.64 -7.98 -9.55
N PHE A 21 2.63 -8.65 -9.01
CA PHE A 21 1.26 -8.57 -9.53
C PHE A 21 0.67 -7.17 -9.41
N SER A 22 0.90 -6.51 -8.27
CA SER A 22 0.40 -5.14 -8.04
C SER A 22 0.97 -4.16 -9.07
N ARG A 23 2.27 -4.27 -9.37
CA ARG A 23 2.93 -3.41 -10.38
C ARG A 23 2.46 -3.72 -11.79
N ALA A 24 2.18 -4.98 -12.09
CA ALA A 24 1.68 -5.41 -13.39
C ALA A 24 0.17 -5.11 -13.61
N GLY A 25 -0.56 -4.68 -12.57
CA GLY A 25 -1.99 -4.36 -12.64
C GLY A 25 -2.91 -5.54 -12.36
N PHE A 26 -2.35 -6.71 -12.04
CA PHE A 26 -3.06 -7.92 -11.62
C PHE A 26 -3.46 -7.82 -10.14
N LEU A 27 -4.28 -6.82 -9.81
CA LEU A 27 -4.64 -6.49 -8.43
C LEU A 27 -5.54 -7.54 -7.77
N GLU A 28 -6.37 -8.23 -8.56
CA GLU A 28 -7.19 -9.33 -8.05
C GLU A 28 -6.31 -10.52 -7.64
N GLU A 29 -5.33 -10.88 -8.45
CA GLU A 29 -4.34 -11.91 -8.15
C GLU A 29 -3.46 -11.52 -6.95
N ALA A 30 -3.05 -10.25 -6.87
CA ALA A 30 -2.34 -9.73 -5.71
C ALA A 30 -3.17 -9.87 -4.42
N MET A 31 -4.45 -9.53 -4.46
CA MET A 31 -5.36 -9.65 -3.32
C MET A 31 -5.64 -11.11 -2.95
N ASN A 32 -5.82 -11.98 -3.93
CA ASN A 32 -5.97 -13.42 -3.71
C ASN A 32 -4.75 -13.98 -2.97
N LEU A 33 -3.53 -13.56 -3.34
CA LEU A 33 -2.32 -13.95 -2.60
C LEU A 33 -2.29 -13.42 -1.16
N VAL A 34 -2.76 -12.18 -0.94
CA VAL A 34 -2.90 -11.60 0.40
C VAL A 34 -3.90 -12.37 1.28
N GLU A 35 -4.92 -12.99 0.67
CA GLU A 35 -5.93 -13.76 1.40
C GLU A 35 -5.50 -15.20 1.70
N VAL A 36 -4.77 -15.86 0.80
CA VAL A 36 -4.36 -17.26 0.97
C VAL A 36 -3.05 -17.44 1.73
N MET A 37 -2.28 -16.36 1.94
CA MET A 37 -1.03 -16.43 2.69
C MET A 37 -1.25 -16.91 4.14
N PRO A 38 -0.39 -17.78 4.68
CA PRO A 38 -0.58 -18.38 6.00
C PRO A 38 -0.19 -17.44 7.17
N PHE A 39 0.11 -16.17 6.89
CA PHE A 39 0.49 -15.15 7.85
C PHE A 39 -0.34 -13.88 7.64
N LYS A 40 -0.31 -12.93 8.58
CA LYS A 40 -1.02 -11.66 8.44
C LYS A 40 -0.22 -10.71 7.55
N ALA A 41 -0.90 -9.98 6.68
CA ALA A 41 -0.27 -8.96 5.86
C ALA A 41 0.15 -7.78 6.74
N ASP A 42 1.41 -7.38 6.60
CA ASP A 42 1.92 -6.18 7.25
C ASP A 42 1.70 -4.93 6.39
N ALA A 43 2.07 -3.77 6.94
CA ALA A 43 1.95 -2.50 6.23
C ALA A 43 2.76 -2.47 4.92
N SER A 44 3.86 -3.23 4.82
CA SER A 44 4.72 -3.27 3.63
C SER A 44 4.02 -3.98 2.46
N ILE A 45 3.46 -5.17 2.71
CA ILE A 45 2.70 -5.95 1.73
C ILE A 45 1.49 -5.15 1.23
N LEU A 46 0.72 -4.55 2.13
CA LEU A 46 -0.43 -3.73 1.76
C LEU A 46 -0.02 -2.46 1.01
N SER A 47 1.14 -1.87 1.35
CA SER A 47 1.68 -0.72 0.62
C SER A 47 2.01 -1.07 -0.83
N SER A 48 2.46 -2.30 -1.12
CA SER A 48 2.69 -2.77 -2.48
C SER A 48 1.40 -2.82 -3.29
N VAL A 49 0.32 -3.35 -2.71
CA VAL A 49 -1.01 -3.36 -3.34
C VAL A 49 -1.52 -1.94 -3.55
N LEU A 50 -1.39 -1.07 -2.54
CA LEU A 50 -1.79 0.34 -2.63
C LEU A 50 -1.06 1.06 -3.78
N ARG A 51 0.25 0.89 -3.91
CA ARG A 51 1.03 1.48 -5.01
C ARG A 51 0.51 1.01 -6.36
N GLY A 52 0.21 -0.28 -6.50
CA GLY A 52 -0.42 -0.83 -7.71
C GLY A 52 -1.79 -0.20 -7.98
N CYS A 53 -2.64 -0.09 -6.96
CA CYS A 53 -3.95 0.54 -7.08
C CYS A 53 -3.86 1.98 -7.58
N VAL A 54 -2.91 2.75 -7.06
CA VAL A 54 -2.70 4.15 -7.48
C VAL A 54 -2.16 4.22 -8.91
N ALA A 55 -1.21 3.35 -9.27
CA ALA A 55 -0.61 3.31 -10.60
C ALA A 55 -1.61 2.91 -11.69
N HIS A 56 -2.57 2.04 -11.36
CA HIS A 56 -3.59 1.52 -12.28
C HIS A 56 -4.98 2.11 -12.06
N GLU A 57 -5.07 3.23 -11.32
CA GLU A 57 -6.31 3.99 -11.07
C GLU A 57 -7.47 3.20 -10.40
N HIS A 58 -7.17 2.13 -9.66
CA HIS A 58 -8.14 1.37 -8.87
C HIS A 58 -8.44 2.05 -7.52
N LYS A 59 -9.24 3.11 -7.56
CA LYS A 59 -9.43 4.05 -6.45
C LYS A 59 -10.07 3.42 -5.21
N ASP A 60 -11.12 2.61 -5.38
CA ASP A 60 -11.85 2.02 -4.25
C ASP A 60 -10.98 1.05 -3.47
N LEU A 61 -10.24 0.20 -4.19
CA LEU A 61 -9.28 -0.71 -3.58
C LEU A 61 -8.11 0.06 -2.95
N GLY A 62 -7.62 1.11 -3.62
CA GLY A 62 -6.58 1.98 -3.08
C GLY A 62 -7.00 2.66 -1.76
N LYS A 63 -8.23 3.19 -1.69
CA LYS A 63 -8.77 3.78 -0.46
C LYS A 63 -8.81 2.74 0.67
N LYS A 64 -9.37 1.56 0.41
CA LYS A 64 -9.45 0.47 1.38
C LYS A 64 -8.07 0.02 1.88
N MET A 65 -7.08 -0.06 0.99
CA MET A 65 -5.71 -0.43 1.37
C MET A 65 -5.06 0.66 2.22
N ALA A 66 -5.21 1.93 1.87
CA ALA A 66 -4.64 3.03 2.64
C ALA A 66 -5.24 3.13 4.04
N GLU A 67 -6.57 2.98 4.17
CA GLU A 67 -7.27 2.94 5.46
C GLU A 67 -6.76 1.77 6.32
N ARG A 68 -6.64 0.57 5.75
CA ARG A 68 -6.11 -0.60 6.46
C ARG A 68 -4.66 -0.42 6.92
N ILE A 69 -3.82 0.23 6.13
CA ILE A 69 -2.44 0.54 6.54
C ILE A 69 -2.44 1.54 7.70
N ILE A 70 -3.28 2.57 7.66
CA ILE A 70 -3.40 3.56 8.73
C ILE A 70 -3.91 2.93 10.04
N GLU A 71 -4.81 1.95 9.95
CA GLU A 71 -5.28 1.17 11.10
C GLU A 71 -4.16 0.30 11.72
N LEU A 72 -3.31 -0.30 10.88
CA LEU A 72 -2.19 -1.14 11.32
C LEU A 72 -1.02 -0.30 11.86
N ASP A 73 -0.71 0.80 11.19
CA ASP A 73 0.38 1.71 11.49
C ASP A 73 -0.11 3.16 11.35
N SER A 74 -0.59 3.69 12.48
CA SER A 74 -1.13 5.06 12.55
C SER A 74 -0.12 6.16 12.24
N GLY A 75 1.18 5.85 12.22
CA GLY A 75 2.28 6.75 11.88
C GLY A 75 2.73 6.68 10.42
N ASN A 76 2.10 5.85 9.59
CA ASN A 76 2.50 5.64 8.21
C ASN A 76 2.18 6.85 7.31
N SER A 77 3.12 7.81 7.24
CA SER A 77 2.94 9.03 6.45
C SER A 77 2.69 8.77 4.97
N GLY A 78 3.26 7.70 4.42
CA GLY A 78 3.04 7.27 3.04
C GLY A 78 1.58 6.93 2.76
N ALA A 79 0.93 6.16 3.63
CA ALA A 79 -0.47 5.77 3.47
C ALA A 79 -1.41 6.98 3.51
N TYR A 80 -1.21 7.93 4.42
CA TYR A 80 -2.01 9.16 4.44
C TYR A 80 -1.82 10.00 3.17
N VAL A 81 -0.58 10.13 2.69
CA VAL A 81 -0.30 10.89 1.45
C VAL A 81 -1.00 10.23 0.26
N GLN A 82 -0.92 8.91 0.13
CA GLN A 82 -1.61 8.19 -0.95
C GLN A 82 -3.13 8.32 -0.84
N LEU A 83 -3.71 8.22 0.36
CA LEU A 83 -5.14 8.42 0.58
C LEU A 83 -5.60 9.84 0.20
N SER A 84 -4.84 10.86 0.63
CA SER A 84 -5.10 12.27 0.27
C SER A 84 -5.05 12.48 -1.25
N ASN A 85 -4.13 11.81 -1.95
CA ASN A 85 -3.98 11.89 -3.41
C ASN A 85 -5.14 11.20 -4.13
N ILE A 86 -5.60 10.04 -3.65
CA ILE A 86 -6.77 9.33 -4.21
C ILE A 86 -8.00 10.24 -4.15
N PHE A 87 -8.26 10.88 -3.00
CA PHE A 87 -9.36 11.84 -2.85
C PHE A 87 -9.22 13.04 -3.80
N ALA A 88 -8.01 13.60 -3.93
CA ALA A 88 -7.76 14.70 -4.86
C ALA A 88 -8.00 14.28 -6.33
N TYR A 89 -7.64 13.05 -6.70
CA TYR A 89 -7.84 12.53 -8.06
C TYR A 89 -9.32 12.41 -8.44
N VAL A 90 -10.21 12.10 -7.48
CA VAL A 90 -11.67 12.10 -7.70
C VAL A 90 -12.32 13.47 -7.50
N LYS A 91 -11.53 14.54 -7.34
CA LYS A 91 -12.00 15.91 -7.04
C LYS A 91 -12.78 16.02 -5.73
N GLU A 92 -12.58 15.07 -4.81
CA GLU A 92 -13.13 15.11 -3.46
C GLU A 92 -12.17 15.90 -2.55
N TRP A 93 -12.15 17.22 -2.76
CA TRP A 93 -11.22 18.12 -2.08
C TRP A 93 -11.39 18.11 -0.56
N GLU A 94 -12.62 17.90 -0.10
CA GLU A 94 -12.94 17.83 1.32
C GLU A 94 -12.29 16.61 1.99
N GLY A 95 -12.46 15.42 1.43
CA GLY A 95 -11.80 14.21 1.93
C GLY A 95 -10.27 14.35 1.94
N SER A 96 -9.71 14.94 0.89
CA SER A 96 -8.27 15.24 0.82
C SER A 96 -7.82 16.22 1.93
N ALA A 97 -8.63 17.23 2.24
CA ALA A 97 -8.34 18.18 3.32
C ALA A 97 -8.47 17.54 4.70
N GLN A 98 -9.48 16.68 4.90
CA GLN A 98 -9.69 15.93 6.15
C GLN A 98 -8.50 15.01 6.44
N VAL A 99 -8.02 14.26 5.44
CA VAL A 99 -6.82 13.41 5.60
C VAL A 99 -5.61 14.23 6.04
N ARG A 100 -5.37 15.40 5.41
CA ARG A 100 -4.29 16.30 5.83
C ARG A 100 -4.48 16.88 7.24
N GLN A 101 -5.72 17.11 7.67
CA GLN A 101 -6.01 17.54 9.03
C GLN A 101 -5.68 16.43 10.03
N VAL A 102 -6.10 15.18 9.76
CA VAL A 102 -5.77 14.02 10.60
C VAL A 102 -4.26 13.82 10.72
N MET A 103 -3.50 14.01 9.63
CA MET A 103 -2.03 13.97 9.69
C MET A 103 -1.46 15.02 10.67
N ARG A 104 -1.97 16.26 10.63
CA ARG A 104 -1.55 17.33 11.55
C ARG A 104 -1.90 16.99 12.99
N ASP A 105 -3.12 16.53 13.25
CA ASP A 105 -3.58 16.21 14.60
C ASP A 105 -2.77 15.07 15.22
N LYS A 106 -2.38 14.08 14.40
CA LYS A 106 -1.54 12.95 14.81
C LYS A 106 -0.04 13.24 14.75
N ARG A 107 0.38 14.46 14.37
CA ARG A 107 1.79 14.84 14.16
C ARG A 107 2.54 13.90 13.19
N VAL A 108 1.84 13.42 12.17
CA VAL A 108 2.42 12.61 11.11
C VAL A 108 2.94 13.55 10.03
N GLU A 109 4.26 13.62 9.91
CA GLU A 109 4.91 14.43 8.89
C GLU A 109 5.14 13.60 7.61
N LYS A 110 4.98 14.24 6.45
CA LYS A 110 5.36 13.61 5.18
C LYS A 110 6.87 13.43 5.18
N ASN A 111 7.33 12.19 5.09
CA ASN A 111 8.75 11.90 4.93
C ASN A 111 9.23 12.46 3.58
N PRO A 112 10.16 13.43 3.55
CA PRO A 112 10.75 13.88 2.30
C PRO A 112 11.56 12.72 1.69
N GLY A 113 11.41 12.50 0.39
CA GLY A 113 12.29 11.57 -0.32
C GLY A 113 13.69 12.15 -0.38
N PHE A 114 14.70 11.36 -0.03
CA PHE A 114 16.09 11.70 -0.27
C PHE A 114 16.69 10.69 -1.25
N SER A 115 17.40 11.20 -2.25
CA SER A 115 18.36 10.40 -3.02
C SER A 115 19.73 10.67 -2.43
N TRP A 116 20.49 9.63 -2.12
CA TRP A 116 21.93 9.78 -1.91
C TRP A 116 22.56 10.17 -3.25
N SER A 117 22.73 11.47 -3.45
CA SER A 117 23.65 12.01 -4.43
C SER A 117 24.87 12.49 -3.66
N ASP A 118 25.81 11.58 -3.41
CA ASP A 118 27.16 11.94 -2.96
C ASP A 118 27.95 12.50 -4.16
N CYS A 119 28.50 13.70 -3.94
CA CYS A 119 29.69 14.34 -4.49
C CYS A 119 30.30 13.84 -5.80
#